data_AF-A0A7S4P7R5-F1
#
_entry.id   AF-A0A7S4P7R5-F1
#
_cell.length_a   1.000
_cell.length_b   1.000
_cell.length_c   1.000
_cell.angle_alpha   90.00
_cell.angle_beta   90.00
_cell.angle_gamma   90.00
#
_symmetry.space_group_name_H-M   'P 1'
#
loop_
_entity.id
_entity.type
_entity.pdbx_description
1 polymer ?
#
loop_
_entity_poly.entity_id
_entity_poly.type
_entity_poly.pdbx_seq_one_letter_code
_entity_poly.pdbx_strand_id
1 'polypeptide(L)'
;MLRAAKRIYVDWDDIIEAILLVSLFSIGLIVTVAALIVVMIHRSTPIMNYSSPRFVFGMAVGVFVGFANVFVWTGGPSSASCEARPWLLILNFALIFGHMYAKAFRFL
;
A
#
# COMPACT_ATOMS: atom_id res chain seq x y z
N MET A 1 -27.60 21.63 -19.31
CA MET A 1 -27.12 22.14 -18.00
C MET A 1 -25.96 21.28 -17.52
N LEU A 2 -24.75 21.46 -18.06
CA LEU A 2 -23.56 20.78 -17.56
C LEU A 2 -22.81 21.77 -16.70
N ARG A 3 -22.95 21.65 -15.38
CA ARG A 3 -22.10 22.36 -14.43
C ARG A 3 -20.66 21.93 -14.73
N ALA A 4 -19.81 22.89 -15.08
CA ALA A 4 -18.37 22.70 -15.05
C ALA A 4 -17.99 22.31 -13.62
N ALA A 5 -17.89 21.01 -13.35
CA ALA A 5 -17.40 20.49 -12.09
C ALA A 5 -15.95 20.96 -12.00
N LYS A 6 -15.66 21.86 -11.04
CA LYS A 6 -14.30 22.23 -10.67
C LYS A 6 -13.58 20.92 -10.33
N ARG A 7 -12.68 20.47 -11.21
CA ARG A 7 -11.86 19.29 -10.95
C ARG A 7 -10.89 19.66 -9.84
N ILE A 8 -11.16 19.18 -8.63
CA ILE A 8 -10.24 19.24 -7.50
C ILE A 8 -9.42 17.96 -7.57
N TYR A 9 -8.16 18.08 -7.96
CA TYR A 9 -7.21 16.99 -8.00
C TYR A 9 -5.91 17.51 -7.40
N VAL A 10 -5.15 16.62 -6.77
CA VAL A 10 -3.84 16.97 -6.22
C VAL A 10 -2.91 17.17 -7.41
N ASP A 11 -2.79 18.42 -7.84
CA ASP A 11 -1.83 18.83 -8.85
C ASP A 11 -0.44 18.95 -8.22
N TRP A 12 0.61 18.79 -9.01
CA TRP A 12 1.98 19.00 -8.53
C TRP A 12 2.24 20.47 -8.19
N ASP A 13 1.37 21.36 -8.64
CA ASP A 13 1.39 22.80 -8.38
C ASP A 13 0.78 23.18 -7.02
N ASP A 14 -0.04 22.32 -6.39
CA ASP A 14 -0.48 22.49 -5.00
C ASP A 14 0.64 21.99 -4.07
N ILE A 15 1.72 22.78 -4.05
CA ILE A 15 3.05 22.47 -3.51
C ILE A 15 3.00 21.86 -2.09
N ILE A 16 2.07 22.27 -1.23
CA ILE A 16 2.12 21.88 0.17
C ILE A 16 1.52 20.48 0.39
N GLU A 17 0.34 20.19 -0.16
CA GLU A 17 -0.36 18.93 0.12
C GLU A 17 0.27 17.76 -0.63
N ALA A 18 0.61 17.94 -1.90
CA ALA A 18 1.21 16.90 -2.74
C ALA A 18 2.58 16.46 -2.19
N ILE A 19 3.44 17.42 -1.83
CA ILE A 19 4.81 17.14 -1.37
C ILE A 19 4.80 16.48 0.01
N LEU A 20 3.94 16.93 0.93
CA LEU A 20 3.84 16.32 2.27
C LEU A 20 3.35 14.87 2.18
N LEU A 21 2.35 14.60 1.34
CA LEU A 21 1.88 13.24 1.13
C LEU A 21 2.96 12.37 0.49
N VAL A 22 3.57 12.81 -0.61
CA VAL A 22 4.59 12.03 -1.31
C VAL A 22 5.80 11.74 -0.41
N SER A 23 6.27 12.72 0.37
CA SER A 23 7.40 12.53 1.30
C SER A 23 7.08 11.56 2.43
N LEU A 24 5.89 11.67 3.05
CA LEU A 24 5.49 10.76 4.12
C LEU A 24 5.34 9.31 3.60
N PHE A 25 4.70 9.15 2.44
CA PHE A 25 4.49 7.82 1.85
C PHE A 25 5.77 7.20 1.30
N SER A 26 6.72 8.00 0.81
CA SER A 26 8.05 7.48 0.41
C SER A 26 8.86 7.01 1.61
N ILE A 27 8.81 7.70 2.76
CA ILE A 27 9.40 7.20 4.01
C ILE A 27 8.73 5.87 4.42
N GLY A 28 7.40 5.80 4.40
CA GLY A 28 6.66 4.57 4.70
C GLY A 28 7.01 3.41 3.77
N LEU A 29 7.25 3.69 2.48
CA LEU A 29 7.68 2.71 1.50
C LEU A 29 9.09 2.18 1.82
N ILE A 30 10.04 3.06 2.16
CA ILE A 30 11.40 2.66 2.57
C ILE A 30 11.35 1.77 3.82
N VAL A 31 10.56 2.16 4.83
CA VAL A 31 10.38 1.37 6.06
C VAL A 31 9.77 0.01 5.76
N THR A 32 8.79 -0.05 4.85
CA THR A 32 8.14 -1.32 4.46
C THR A 32 9.11 -2.24 3.73
N VAL A 33 9.94 -1.71 2.82
CA VAL A 33 10.99 -2.48 2.15
C VAL A 33 12.01 -3.00 3.15
N ALA A 34 12.43 -2.18 4.10
CA ALA A 34 13.32 -2.63 5.18
C ALA A 34 12.68 -3.76 6.00
N ALA A 35 11.39 -3.64 6.35
CA ALA A 35 10.65 -4.68 7.06
C ALA A 35 10.56 -5.98 6.26
N LEU A 36 10.31 -5.92 4.95
CA LEU A 36 10.32 -7.09 4.06
C LEU A 36 11.68 -7.80 4.07
N ILE A 37 12.78 -7.04 4.00
CA ILE A 37 14.14 -7.58 4.06
C ILE A 37 14.38 -8.25 5.43
N VAL A 38 13.99 -7.59 6.52
CA VAL A 38 14.11 -8.15 7.88
C VAL A 38 13.33 -9.45 8.01
N VAL A 39 12.10 -9.53 7.48
CA VAL A 39 11.28 -10.73 7.48
C VAL A 39 11.93 -11.86 6.67
N MET A 40 12.54 -11.55 5.53
CA MET A 40 13.26 -12.54 4.71
C MET A 40 14.50 -13.09 5.41
N ILE A 41 15.30 -12.22 6.04
CA ILE A 41 16.53 -12.62 6.76
C ILE A 41 16.19 -13.40 8.03
N HIS A 42 15.22 -12.92 8.82
CA HIS A 42 14.86 -13.50 10.12
C HIS A 42 13.79 -14.59 10.02
N ARG A 43 13.57 -15.15 8.82
CA ARG A 43 12.57 -16.20 8.58
C ARG A 43 12.72 -17.43 9.48
N SER A 44 13.95 -17.71 9.93
CA SER A 44 14.31 -18.85 10.77
C SER A 44 14.31 -18.53 12.28
N THR A 45 14.08 -17.28 12.68
CA THR A 45 14.01 -16.93 14.10
C THR A 45 12.76 -17.54 14.74
N PRO A 46 12.85 -18.00 16.00
CA PRO A 46 11.73 -18.65 16.67
C PRO A 46 10.50 -17.72 16.72
N ILE A 47 10.71 -16.42 16.96
CA ILE A 47 9.66 -15.39 16.99
C ILE A 47 8.88 -15.35 15.67
N MET A 48 9.58 -15.32 14.53
CA MET A 48 8.95 -15.29 13.22
C MET A 48 8.28 -16.63 12.87
N ASN A 49 8.86 -17.74 13.31
CA ASN A 49 8.33 -19.08 13.08
C ASN A 49 6.97 -19.28 13.78
N TYR A 50 6.81 -18.79 15.02
CA TYR A 50 5.52 -18.79 15.72
C TYR A 50 4.45 -17.99 14.97
N SER A 51 4.83 -16.83 14.43
CA SER A 51 3.91 -15.96 13.68
C SER A 51 3.65 -16.41 12.23
N SER A 52 4.27 -17.50 11.79
CA SER A 52 4.21 -18.04 10.42
C SER A 52 4.69 -17.03 9.36
N PRO A 53 5.96 -17.10 8.92
CA PRO A 53 6.61 -16.06 8.11
C PRO A 53 5.89 -15.77 6.79
N ARG A 54 5.19 -16.75 6.22
CA ARG A 54 4.45 -16.62 4.96
C ARG A 54 3.29 -15.63 5.05
N PHE A 55 2.54 -15.65 6.15
CA PHE A 55 1.41 -14.74 6.34
C PHE A 55 1.88 -13.31 6.60
N VAL A 56 2.93 -13.15 7.41
CA VAL A 56 3.55 -11.84 7.68
C VAL A 56 4.11 -11.24 6.39
N PHE A 57 4.77 -12.04 5.56
CA PHE A 57 5.25 -11.61 4.25
C PHE A 57 4.10 -11.14 3.34
N GLY A 58 3.02 -11.92 3.24
CA GLY A 58 1.85 -11.55 2.44
C GLY A 58 1.19 -10.24 2.89
N MET A 59 1.06 -10.02 4.21
CA MET A 59 0.57 -8.76 4.76
C MET A 59 1.50 -7.59 4.43
N ALA A 60 2.83 -7.78 4.55
CA ALA A 60 3.82 -6.74 4.24
C ALA A 60 3.83 -6.37 2.75
N VAL A 61 3.61 -7.35 1.86
CA VAL A 61 3.42 -7.09 0.41
C VAL A 61 2.16 -6.24 0.17
N GLY A 62 1.06 -6.52 0.87
CA GLY A 62 -0.14 -5.68 0.82
C GLY A 62 0.15 -4.23 1.21
N VAL A 63 0.84 -4.03 2.34
CA VAL A 63 1.26 -2.69 2.80
C VAL A 63 2.14 -1.97 1.76
N PHE A 64 3.05 -2.68 1.10
CA PHE A 64 3.87 -2.12 0.02
C PHE A 64 3.02 -1.63 -1.15
N VAL A 65 2.04 -2.43 -1.59
CA VAL A 65 1.07 -2.02 -2.64
C VAL A 65 0.25 -0.82 -2.20
N GLY A 66 -0.12 -0.73 -0.91
CA GLY A 66 -0.80 0.42 -0.34
C GLY A 66 0.00 1.72 -0.44
N PHE A 67 1.29 1.68 -0.08
CA PHE A 67 2.17 2.84 -0.24
C PHE A 67 2.40 3.20 -1.73
N ALA A 68 2.53 2.20 -2.60
CA ALA A 68 2.67 2.40 -4.05
C ALA A 68 1.42 3.05 -4.68
N ASN A 69 0.22 2.70 -4.20
CA ASN A 69 -1.05 3.25 -4.70
C ASN A 69 -1.14 4.78 -4.55
N VAL A 70 -0.51 5.36 -3.54
CA VAL A 70 -0.52 6.83 -3.36
C VAL A 70 0.16 7.55 -4.51
N PHE A 71 1.25 7.00 -5.06
CA PHE A 71 1.91 7.58 -6.23
C PHE A 71 1.06 7.54 -7.51
N VAL A 72 0.13 6.59 -7.61
CA VAL A 72 -0.83 6.49 -8.73
C VAL A 72 -2.03 7.43 -8.52
N TRP A 73 -2.28 7.82 -7.28
CA TRP A 73 -3.31 8.78 -6.91
C TRP A 73 -2.85 10.23 -7.05
N THR A 74 -1.58 10.54 -6.79
CA THR A 74 -1.00 11.87 -7.00
C THR A 74 -0.76 12.16 -8.49
N GLY A 75 -1.31 13.28 -8.97
CA GLY A 75 -1.20 13.71 -10.37
C GLY A 75 -2.53 13.70 -11.13
N GLY A 76 -2.51 14.36 -12.30
CA GLY A 76 -3.67 14.53 -13.16
C GLY A 76 -4.31 13.21 -13.62
N PRO A 77 -5.63 13.19 -13.88
CA PRO A 77 -6.33 11.99 -14.32
C PRO A 77 -5.86 11.53 -15.71
N SER A 78 -5.08 10.45 -15.75
CA SER A 78 -4.72 9.70 -16.96
C SER A 78 -5.57 8.45 -17.09
N SER A 79 -5.78 7.95 -18.32
CA SER A 79 -6.55 6.73 -18.58
C SER A 79 -6.01 5.53 -17.79
N ALA A 80 -4.68 5.38 -17.76
CA ALA A 80 -4.01 4.30 -17.04
C ALA A 80 -4.21 4.41 -15.51
N SER A 81 -4.15 5.62 -14.95
CA SER A 81 -4.38 5.84 -13.52
C SER A 81 -5.84 5.55 -13.16
N CYS A 82 -6.80 5.92 -14.01
CA CYS A 82 -8.22 5.69 -13.74
C CYS A 82 -8.55 4.19 -13.65
N GLU A 83 -7.93 3.37 -14.50
CA GLU A 83 -8.09 1.92 -14.48
C GLU A 83 -7.29 1.26 -13.35
N ALA A 84 -6.07 1.69 -13.07
CA ALA A 84 -5.20 1.05 -12.07
C ALA A 84 -5.68 1.26 -10.62
N ARG A 85 -6.27 2.41 -10.29
CA ARG A 85 -6.72 2.76 -8.94
C ARG A 85 -7.63 1.72 -8.27
N PRO A 86 -8.75 1.28 -8.87
CA PRO A 86 -9.61 0.27 -8.25
C PRO A 86 -8.89 -1.07 -8.05
N TRP A 87 -8.08 -1.50 -9.01
CA TRP A 87 -7.32 -2.75 -8.90
C TRP A 87 -6.31 -2.70 -7.75
N LEU A 88 -5.53 -1.62 -7.64
CA LEU A 88 -4.55 -1.45 -6.57
C LEU A 88 -5.21 -1.39 -5.19
N LEU A 89 -6.37 -0.71 -5.09
CA LEU A 89 -7.13 -0.64 -3.84
C LEU A 89 -7.63 -2.02 -3.39
N ILE A 90 -8.22 -2.78 -4.32
CA ILE A 90 -8.73 -4.13 -4.04
C ILE A 90 -7.59 -5.06 -3.66
N LEU A 91 -6.48 -5.03 -4.41
CA LEU A 91 -5.30 -5.87 -4.14
C LEU A 91 -4.70 -5.58 -2.77
N ASN A 92 -4.52 -4.31 -2.42
CA ASN A 92 -4.02 -3.93 -1.09
C ASN A 92 -4.91 -4.50 0.03
N PHE A 93 -6.23 -4.25 -0.06
CA PHE A 93 -7.19 -4.72 0.93
C PHE A 93 -7.20 -6.26 1.02
N ALA A 94 -7.26 -6.95 -0.12
CA ALA A 94 -7.28 -8.41 -0.18
C ALA A 94 -5.99 -9.04 0.37
N LEU A 95 -4.82 -8.46 0.10
CA LEU A 95 -3.55 -8.96 0.60
C LEU A 95 -3.44 -8.80 2.12
N ILE A 96 -3.78 -7.63 2.66
CA ILE A 96 -3.69 -7.40 4.11
C ILE A 96 -4.74 -8.23 4.85
N PHE A 97 -6.02 -8.00 4.55
CA PHE A 97 -7.10 -8.65 5.29
C PHE A 97 -7.20 -10.14 4.99
N GLY A 98 -6.92 -10.58 3.76
CA GLY A 98 -6.92 -11.99 3.40
C GLY A 98 -5.87 -12.79 4.18
N HIS A 99 -4.64 -12.29 4.27
CA HIS A 99 -3.60 -12.96 5.06
C HIS A 99 -3.84 -12.85 6.57
N MET A 100 -4.39 -11.73 7.04
CA MET A 100 -4.75 -11.55 8.45
C MET A 100 -5.86 -12.54 8.86
N TYR A 101 -6.89 -12.67 8.03
CA TYR A 101 -7.99 -13.62 8.23
C TYR A 101 -7.50 -15.07 8.17
N ALA A 102 -6.71 -15.43 7.16
CA ALA A 102 -6.12 -16.77 7.06
C ALA A 102 -5.25 -17.12 8.28
N LYS A 103 -4.53 -16.14 8.83
CA LYS A 103 -3.78 -16.31 10.09
C LYS A 103 -4.71 -16.49 11.29
N ALA A 104 -5.78 -15.72 11.41
CA ALA A 104 -6.75 -15.82 12.50
C ALA A 104 -7.48 -17.18 12.49
N PHE A 105 -7.88 -17.67 11.31
CA PHE A 105 -8.55 -18.97 11.15
C PHE A 105 -7.69 -20.16 11.52
N ARG A 106 -6.36 -20.02 11.51
CA ARG A 106 -5.48 -21.09 11.98
C ARG A 106 -5.50 -21.26 13.50
N PHE A 107 -5.89 -20.23 14.24
CA PHE A 107 -5.95 -20.26 15.71
C PHE A 107 -7.31 -20.67 16.26
N LEU A 108 -8.37 -20.53 15.47
CA LEU A 108 -9.72 -20.98 15.81
C LEU A 108 -9.85 -22.49 15.57
#